data_AF-A0AAD3NFP4-F1
#
_entry.id   AF-A0AAD3NFP4-F1
#
_cell.length_a   1.000
_cell.length_b   1.000
_cell.length_c   1.000
_cell.angle_alpha   90.00
_cell.angle_beta   90.00
_cell.angle_gamma   90.00
#
_symmetry.space_group_name_H-M   'P 1'
#
loop_
_entity.id
_entity.type
_entity.pdbx_description
1 polymer ?
#
loop_
_entity_poly.entity_id
_entity_poly.type
_entity_poly.pdbx_seq_one_letter_code
_entity_poly.pdbx_strand_id
1 'polypeptide(L)'
;MPKHGRSKKKEHCLNEKLYPLEETETCPCDEFLSQPYGNWSACILPDPSISGSLQGWMSHREVKECGQGLRYRAVACTDQQGHLVNPTLCTDS
;
A
#
# COMPACT_ATOMS: atom_id res chain seq x y z
N MET A 1 -22.11 62.59 22.75
CA MET A 1 -21.32 61.39 22.39
C MET A 1 -22.24 60.35 21.76
N PRO A 2 -22.09 60.00 20.47
CA PRO A 2 -22.97 59.04 19.82
C PRO A 2 -22.69 57.63 20.34
N LYS A 3 -23.72 56.92 20.80
CA LYS A 3 -23.61 55.50 21.17
C LYS A 3 -23.76 54.65 19.91
N HIS A 4 -22.68 54.04 19.45
CA HIS A 4 -22.72 53.06 18.36
C HIS A 4 -23.46 51.81 18.86
N GLY A 5 -24.59 51.50 18.23
CA GLY A 5 -25.31 50.25 18.48
C GLY A 5 -24.46 49.06 18.03
N ARG A 6 -24.06 48.21 18.96
CA ARG A 6 -23.36 46.97 18.62
C ARG A 6 -24.35 46.00 17.96
N SER A 7 -24.17 45.75 16.67
CA SER A 7 -24.95 44.75 15.94
C SER A 7 -24.64 43.36 16.48
N LYS A 8 -25.65 42.71 17.08
CA LYS A 8 -25.56 41.33 17.60
C LYS A 8 -25.27 40.30 16.51
N LYS A 9 -25.51 40.64 15.24
CA LYS A 9 -25.26 39.73 14.11
C LYS A 9 -23.79 39.34 14.00
N LYS A 10 -22.86 40.25 14.32
CA LYS A 10 -21.41 39.95 14.35
C LYS A 10 -21.04 39.00 15.49
N GLU A 11 -21.70 39.14 16.64
CA GLU A 11 -21.48 38.32 17.82
C GLU A 11 -21.94 36.87 17.61
N HIS A 12 -23.05 36.67 16.88
CA HIS A 12 -23.53 35.34 16.51
C HIS A 12 -22.61 34.61 15.52
N CYS A 13 -22.02 35.32 14.55
CA CYS A 13 -21.09 34.72 13.59
C CYS A 13 -19.73 34.37 14.20
N LEU A 14 -19.32 35.04 15.29
CA LEU A 14 -18.08 34.74 16.05
C LEU A 14 -18.27 33.64 17.10
N ASN A 15 -19.45 33.02 17.16
CA ASN A 15 -19.73 31.99 18.14
C ASN A 15 -19.17 30.64 17.66
N GLU A 16 -17.92 30.36 18.01
CA GLU A 16 -17.20 29.11 17.71
C GLU A 16 -17.98 27.86 18.15
N LYS A 17 -18.85 27.96 19.16
CA LYS A 17 -19.67 26.84 19.64
C LYS A 17 -20.84 26.51 18.72
N LEU A 18 -21.32 27.48 17.94
CA LEU A 18 -22.45 27.33 17.03
C LEU A 18 -22.02 27.23 15.56
N TYR A 19 -20.89 27.85 15.23
CA TYR A 19 -20.29 27.86 13.89
C TYR A 19 -18.79 27.58 14.05
N PRO A 20 -18.35 26.33 13.83
CA PRO A 20 -16.93 26.02 13.75
C PRO A 20 -16.29 26.98 12.74
N LEU A 21 -15.31 27.76 13.18
CA LEU A 21 -14.62 28.73 12.32
C LEU A 21 -13.61 28.06 11.39
N GLU A 22 -13.43 26.76 11.52
CA GLU A 22 -12.52 25.94 10.76
C GLU A 22 -13.33 24.81 10.11
N GLU A 23 -13.36 24.81 8.79
CA GLU A 23 -13.95 23.74 7.97
C GLU A 23 -12.87 22.68 7.80
N THR A 24 -12.86 21.68 8.70
CA THR A 24 -11.88 20.59 8.65
C THR A 24 -12.43 19.46 7.78
N GLU A 25 -12.15 19.54 6.49
CA GLU A 25 -12.30 18.38 5.60
C GLU A 25 -11.21 17.36 5.93
N THR A 26 -11.57 16.08 6.04
CA THR A 26 -10.58 15.02 6.22
C THR A 26 -9.73 14.92 4.96
N CYS A 27 -8.42 15.13 5.08
CA CYS A 27 -7.51 14.86 3.96
C CYS A 27 -7.65 13.38 3.57
N PRO A 28 -7.87 13.05 2.29
CA PRO A 28 -7.80 11.66 1.86
C PRO A 28 -6.38 11.16 2.15
N CYS A 29 -6.28 10.08 2.91
CA CYS A 29 -5.00 9.43 3.16
C CYS A 29 -4.54 8.78 1.85
N ASP A 30 -3.28 9.02 1.48
CA ASP A 30 -2.66 8.25 0.40
C ASP A 30 -2.52 6.80 0.85
N GLU A 31 -3.27 5.90 0.21
CA GLU A 31 -3.20 4.47 0.50
C GLU A 31 -2.24 3.80 -0.49
N PHE A 32 -1.21 3.15 0.04
CA PHE A 32 -0.20 2.46 -0.75
C PHE A 32 -0.32 0.95 -0.55
N LEU A 33 -0.29 0.22 -1.66
CA LEU A 33 -0.48 -1.23 -1.67
C LEU A 33 0.79 -1.95 -2.15
N SER A 34 1.20 -2.97 -1.41
CA SER A 34 2.27 -3.88 -1.81
C SER A 34 1.72 -4.94 -2.76
N GLN A 35 2.06 -4.86 -4.05
CA GLN A 35 1.57 -5.77 -5.09
C GLN A 35 2.69 -6.58 -5.72
N PRO A 36 2.47 -7.86 -6.05
CA PRO A 36 3.48 -8.68 -6.71
C PRO A 36 3.71 -8.21 -8.15
N TYR A 37 4.97 -7.93 -8.49
CA TYR A 37 5.37 -7.32 -9.76
C TYR A 37 6.23 -8.28 -10.62
N GLY A 38 5.99 -8.29 -11.93
CA GLY A 38 6.77 -9.06 -12.89
C GLY A 38 6.51 -10.57 -12.87
N ASN A 39 7.44 -11.34 -13.45
CA ASN A 39 7.38 -12.80 -13.53
C ASN A 39 7.95 -13.47 -12.27
N TRP A 40 7.57 -14.72 -12.05
CA TRP A 40 8.24 -15.57 -11.07
C TRP A 40 9.70 -15.84 -11.47
N SER A 41 10.58 -15.92 -10.49
CA SER A 41 11.95 -16.39 -10.69
C SER A 41 11.96 -17.83 -11.18
N ALA A 42 13.12 -18.27 -11.69
CA ALA A 42 13.37 -19.69 -11.87
C ALA A 42 13.17 -20.45 -10.53
N CYS A 43 12.83 -21.74 -10.65
CA CYS A 43 12.69 -22.63 -9.51
C CYS A 43 14.07 -22.94 -8.92
N ILE A 44 14.26 -22.61 -7.64
CA ILE A 44 15.50 -22.85 -6.89
C ILE A 44 15.29 -24.11 -6.06
N LEU A 45 16.01 -25.18 -6.41
CA LEU A 45 15.93 -26.45 -5.69
C LEU A 45 16.91 -26.44 -4.50
N PRO A 46 16.52 -26.98 -3.33
CA PRO A 46 17.45 -27.21 -2.23
C PRO A 46 18.54 -28.21 -2.66
N ASP A 47 19.73 -28.08 -2.07
CA ASP A 47 20.92 -28.85 -2.43
C ASP A 47 20.63 -30.38 -2.45
N PRO A 48 21.08 -31.11 -3.49
CA PRO A 48 20.84 -32.55 -3.62
C PRO A 48 21.44 -33.40 -2.50
N SER A 49 22.33 -32.84 -1.65
CA SER A 49 22.86 -33.52 -0.48
C SER A 49 21.83 -33.79 0.63
N ILE A 50 20.67 -33.10 0.62
CA ILE A 50 19.62 -33.27 1.65
C ILE A 50 18.45 -34.13 1.15
N SER A 51 18.18 -34.14 -0.16
CA SER A 51 17.14 -34.98 -0.77
C SER A 51 17.76 -36.17 -1.47
N GLY A 52 17.89 -37.28 -0.73
CA GLY A 52 18.24 -38.58 -1.28
C GLY A 52 17.16 -39.11 -2.22
N SER A 53 17.14 -38.65 -3.47
CA SER A 53 16.74 -39.47 -4.63
C SER A 53 17.14 -38.77 -5.92
N LEU A 54 18.27 -39.22 -6.45
CA LEU A 54 18.70 -38.98 -7.81
C LEU A 54 17.82 -39.82 -8.76
N GLN A 55 16.56 -39.43 -8.96
CA GLN A 55 15.68 -40.07 -9.94
C GLN A 55 14.83 -39.05 -10.67
N GLY A 56 15.19 -38.79 -11.93
CA GLY A 56 14.26 -38.19 -12.88
C GLY A 56 14.71 -36.87 -13.48
N TRP A 57 15.87 -36.87 -14.13
CA TRP A 57 16.09 -35.98 -15.27
C TRP A 57 15.04 -36.32 -16.34
N MET A 58 13.86 -35.71 -16.29
CA MET A 58 12.86 -35.75 -17.37
C MET A 58 12.03 -34.47 -17.37
N SER A 59 12.39 -33.61 -18.32
CA SER A 59 11.53 -32.76 -19.12
C SER A 59 10.01 -33.01 -19.03
N HIS A 60 9.25 -32.04 -18.53
CA HIS A 60 8.01 -31.66 -19.20
C HIS A 60 7.65 -30.20 -18.88
N ARG A 61 7.41 -29.43 -19.95
CA ARG A 61 6.87 -28.06 -19.93
C ARG A 61 5.41 -28.06 -19.47
N GLU A 62 5.17 -28.40 -18.22
CA GLU A 62 3.88 -28.24 -17.59
C GLU A 62 4.02 -27.33 -16.39
N VAL A 63 3.06 -26.43 -16.25
CA VAL A 63 2.86 -25.51 -15.13
C VAL A 63 2.59 -26.33 -13.87
N LYS A 64 3.59 -27.03 -13.37
CA LYS A 64 3.58 -27.68 -12.07
C LYS A 64 4.38 -26.78 -11.15
N GLU A 65 3.78 -26.50 -10.01
CA GLU A 65 4.39 -25.78 -8.90
C GLU A 65 5.83 -26.27 -8.70
N CYS A 66 6.73 -25.42 -8.17
CA CYS A 66 8.18 -25.66 -8.06
C CYS A 66 8.57 -26.88 -7.19
N GLY A 67 7.67 -27.84 -6.98
CA GLY A 67 7.90 -29.10 -6.27
C GLY A 67 8.36 -28.81 -4.85
N GLN A 68 9.50 -29.39 -4.48
CA GLN A 68 10.18 -29.14 -3.21
C GLN A 68 11.08 -27.88 -3.23
N GLY A 69 11.12 -27.15 -4.36
CA GLY A 69 11.90 -25.94 -4.54
C GLY A 69 11.15 -24.66 -4.17
N LEU A 70 11.91 -23.56 -4.11
CA LEU A 70 11.43 -22.21 -3.83
C LEU A 70 11.41 -21.38 -5.12
N ARG A 71 10.43 -20.49 -5.24
CA ARG A 71 10.37 -19.45 -6.28
C ARG A 71 10.07 -18.11 -5.64
N TYR A 72 10.70 -17.06 -6.14
CA TYR A 72 10.55 -15.71 -5.64
C TYR A 72 9.87 -14.85 -6.71
N ARG A 73 9.15 -13.82 -6.27
CA ARG A 73 8.59 -12.78 -7.14
C ARG A 73 8.84 -11.44 -6.49
N ALA A 74 9.16 -10.43 -7.31
CA ALA A 74 9.31 -9.07 -6.80
C ALA A 74 7.97 -8.56 -6.26
N VAL A 75 8.03 -7.67 -5.27
CA VAL A 75 6.88 -6.93 -4.75
C VAL A 75 7.17 -5.45 -4.96
N ALA A 76 6.21 -4.73 -5.53
CA ALA A 76 6.28 -3.30 -5.76
C ALA A 76 5.24 -2.57 -4.90
N CYS A 77 5.53 -1.31 -4.59
CA CYS A 77 4.58 -0.43 -3.93
C CYS A 77 3.82 0.36 -5.00
N THR A 78 2.50 0.41 -4.88
CA THR A 78 1.61 1.07 -5.85
C THR A 78 0.65 2.03 -5.18
N ASP A 79 0.30 3.13 -5.85
CA ASP A 79 -0.78 4.02 -5.44
C ASP A 79 -2.17 3.43 -5.74
N GLN A 80 -3.23 4.11 -5.31
CA GLN A 80 -4.62 3.74 -5.60
C GLN A 80 -4.96 3.70 -7.10
N GLN A 81 -4.16 4.35 -7.94
CA GLN A 81 -4.31 4.35 -9.40
C GLN A 81 -3.50 3.22 -10.06
N GLY A 82 -2.73 2.45 -9.29
CA GLY A 82 -1.89 1.35 -9.75
C GLY A 82 -0.54 1.77 -10.31
N HIS A 83 -0.12 3.02 -10.10
CA HIS A 83 1.21 3.48 -10.52
C HIS A 83 2.28 3.03 -9.53
N LEU A 84 3.46 2.71 -10.06
CA LEU A 84 4.63 2.36 -9.25
C LEU A 84 5.12 3.60 -8.48
N VAL A 85 5.20 3.48 -7.15
CA VAL A 85 5.68 4.54 -6.26
C VAL A 85 6.93 4.09 -5.49
N ASN A 86 7.46 4.97 -4.65
CA ASN A 86 8.62 4.65 -3.82
C ASN A 86 8.30 3.48 -2.87
N PRO A 87 9.09 2.39 -2.88
CA PRO A 87 8.88 1.24 -1.99
C PRO A 87 8.84 1.59 -0.50
N THR A 88 9.50 2.67 -0.06
CA THR A 88 9.53 3.06 1.36
C THR A 88 8.14 3.31 1.93
N LEU A 89 7.21 3.77 1.08
CA LEU A 89 5.81 4.08 1.43
C LEU A 89 5.01 2.84 1.84
N CYS A 90 5.42 1.65 1.39
CA CYS A 90 4.80 0.39 1.79
C CYS A 90 5.54 -0.33 2.94
N THR A 91 6.66 0.23 3.42
CA THR A 91 7.41 -0.30 4.58
C THR A 91 7.19 0.50 5.87
N ASP A 92 6.68 1.73 5.77
CA ASP A 92 6.40 2.62 6.91
C ASP A 92 4.99 2.36 7.47
N SER A 93 4.76 1.13 7.97
CA SER A 93 3.49 0.69 8.58
C SER A 93 3.70 0.12 9.97
#